data_AF-A0A1B4Q0C3-F1
#
_entry.id   AF-A0A1B4Q0C3-F1
#
_cell.length_a   1.000
_cell.length_b   1.000
_cell.length_c   1.000
_cell.angle_alpha   90.00
_cell.angle_beta   90.00
_cell.angle_gamma   90.00
#
_symmetry.space_group_name_H-M   'P 1'
#
loop_
_entity.id
_entity.type
_entity.pdbx_description
1 polymer ?
#
loop_
_entity_poly.entity_id
_entity_poly.type
_entity_poly.pdbx_seq_one_letter_code
_entity_poly.pdbx_strand_id
1 'polypeptide(L)'
;MENESDQMTIDDALEADTVSALRRLFENDMAPEPSPPVERAESATMIGEVIDTHHPDAMGLIRVKWTLQDDTTSERWLECVDGVKPRIGDRVLLQSPANWSEHLITGLLKRKGRGEPVEPIVEPAVALALEPDKCVQVSDASGCPLLQVRASPDGPVVTLLNQNVNIEVAGKLRLSAQTLELEGGRGGVDIRTEADTVVRSRYVRLN
;
A
#
# COMPACT_ATOMS: atom_id res chain seq x y z
N MET A 1 26.97 84.53 -16.41
CA MET A 1 26.41 83.96 -15.17
C MET A 1 24.96 83.69 -15.49
N GLU A 2 24.68 82.55 -16.12
CA GLU A 2 23.35 82.10 -16.60
C GLU A 2 23.63 80.74 -17.27
N ASN A 3 23.42 79.64 -16.53
CA ASN A 3 23.23 78.25 -17.02
C ASN A 3 23.30 77.26 -15.84
N GLU A 4 22.52 77.48 -14.79
CA GLU A 4 22.27 76.47 -13.74
C GLU A 4 20.76 76.25 -13.51
N SER A 5 19.89 77.17 -13.95
CA SER A 5 18.44 77.06 -13.76
C SER A 5 17.73 76.18 -14.78
N ASP A 6 18.34 75.88 -15.93
CA ASP A 6 17.74 75.05 -16.99
C ASP A 6 18.00 73.55 -16.81
N GLN A 7 18.97 73.17 -15.97
CA GLN A 7 19.34 71.78 -15.73
C GLN A 7 18.50 71.14 -14.62
N MET A 8 17.99 71.97 -13.70
CA MET A 8 17.19 71.53 -12.55
C MET A 8 15.72 71.23 -12.93
N THR A 9 15.18 71.87 -13.97
CA THR A 9 13.82 71.64 -14.48
C THR A 9 13.68 70.40 -15.37
N ILE A 10 14.77 69.92 -15.96
CA ILE A 10 14.77 68.72 -16.82
C ILE A 10 14.77 67.44 -15.96
N ASP A 11 15.42 67.48 -14.79
CA ASP A 11 15.48 66.35 -13.86
C ASP A 11 14.11 66.10 -13.19
N ASP A 12 13.44 67.17 -12.74
CA ASP A 12 12.09 67.11 -12.15
C ASP A 12 11.04 66.55 -13.12
N ALA A 13 11.17 66.87 -14.41
CA ALA A 13 10.26 66.36 -15.44
C ALA A 13 10.48 64.87 -15.73
N LEU A 14 11.73 64.40 -15.70
CA LEU A 14 12.06 62.99 -15.87
C LEU A 14 11.59 62.15 -14.68
N GLU A 15 11.79 62.65 -13.46
CA GLU A 15 11.33 62.01 -12.22
C GLU A 15 9.80 61.90 -12.19
N ALA A 16 9.08 62.95 -12.59
CA ALA A 16 7.62 62.92 -12.66
C ALA A 16 7.09 61.87 -13.65
N ASP A 17 7.78 61.70 -14.79
CA ASP A 17 7.43 60.68 -15.78
C ASP A 17 7.78 59.27 -15.29
N THR A 18 8.88 59.10 -14.55
CA THR A 18 9.25 57.80 -13.97
C THR A 18 8.28 57.38 -12.85
N VAL A 19 7.88 58.33 -12.00
CA VAL A 19 6.87 58.10 -10.95
C VAL A 19 5.51 57.76 -11.57
N SER A 20 5.15 58.40 -12.69
CA SER A 20 3.93 58.10 -13.43
C SER A 20 3.98 56.72 -14.10
N ALA A 21 5.13 56.31 -14.64
CA ALA A 21 5.35 54.97 -15.19
C ALA A 21 5.30 53.88 -14.10
N LEU A 22 5.87 54.13 -12.92
CA LEU A 22 5.80 53.23 -11.77
C LEU A 22 4.37 53.13 -11.22
N ARG A 23 3.63 54.24 -11.12
CA ARG A 23 2.20 54.18 -10.74
C ARG A 23 1.38 53.33 -11.70
N ARG A 24 1.59 53.44 -13.01
CA ARG A 24 0.91 52.57 -13.99
C ARG A 24 1.27 51.09 -13.86
N LEU A 25 2.49 50.78 -13.41
CA LEU A 25 2.90 49.40 -13.11
C LEU A 25 2.17 48.84 -11.88
N PHE A 26 1.97 49.65 -10.84
CA PHE A 26 1.26 49.24 -9.63
C PHE A 26 -0.28 49.32 -9.75
N GLU A 27 -0.83 50.18 -10.61
CA GLU A 27 -2.27 50.23 -10.92
C GLU A 27 -2.71 49.07 -11.82
N ASN A 28 -1.80 48.48 -12.58
CA ASN A 28 -2.04 47.24 -13.35
C ASN A 28 -1.91 45.96 -12.51
N ASP A 29 -1.52 46.07 -11.24
CA ASP A 29 -1.63 44.97 -10.27
C ASP A 29 -3.07 44.93 -9.75
N MET A 30 -4.01 44.78 -10.69
CA MET A 30 -5.39 44.43 -10.39
C MET A 30 -5.32 43.11 -9.62
N ALA A 31 -5.66 43.18 -8.34
CA ALA A 31 -5.88 42.01 -7.51
C ALA A 31 -6.65 40.96 -8.34
N PRO A 32 -6.22 39.68 -8.34
CA PRO A 32 -6.93 38.66 -9.08
C PRO A 32 -8.41 38.74 -8.68
N GLU A 33 -9.30 38.85 -9.68
CA GLU A 33 -10.73 38.86 -9.43
C GLU A 33 -11.05 37.74 -8.43
N PRO A 34 -11.88 38.02 -7.39
CA PRO A 34 -12.31 36.95 -6.49
C PRO A 34 -12.90 35.86 -7.37
N SER A 35 -12.23 34.71 -7.37
CA SER A 35 -12.69 33.54 -8.11
C SER A 35 -14.17 33.35 -7.78
N PRO A 36 -15.03 33.05 -8.78
CA PRO A 36 -16.44 32.79 -8.51
C PRO A 36 -16.52 31.80 -7.34
N PRO A 37 -17.50 31.94 -6.43
CA PRO A 37 -17.61 31.06 -5.29
C PRO A 37 -17.50 29.63 -5.80
N VAL A 38 -16.48 28.90 -5.33
CA VAL A 38 -16.29 27.49 -5.67
C VAL A 38 -17.61 26.82 -5.36
N GLU A 39 -18.40 26.53 -6.40
CA GLU A 39 -19.58 25.70 -6.27
C GLU A 39 -19.08 24.49 -5.51
N ARG A 40 -19.62 24.28 -4.30
CA ARG A 40 -19.21 23.16 -3.46
C ARG A 40 -19.35 21.92 -4.33
N ALA A 41 -18.21 21.40 -4.80
CA ALA A 41 -18.19 20.22 -5.62
C ALA A 41 -18.77 19.13 -4.73
N GLU A 42 -20.03 18.79 -4.96
CA GLU A 42 -20.69 17.71 -4.24
C GLU A 42 -19.78 16.50 -4.38
N SER A 43 -19.43 15.87 -3.26
CA SER A 43 -18.48 14.76 -3.27
C SER A 43 -19.04 13.63 -4.12
N ALA A 44 -18.59 13.56 -5.37
CA ALA A 44 -19.06 12.61 -6.35
C ALA A 44 -18.22 11.33 -6.23
N THR A 45 -18.91 10.19 -6.23
CA THR A 45 -18.28 8.88 -6.34
C THR A 45 -18.53 8.32 -7.73
N MET A 46 -17.46 7.97 -8.43
CA MET A 46 -17.50 7.42 -9.79
C MET A 46 -16.78 6.07 -9.85
N ILE A 47 -16.96 5.35 -10.96
CA ILE A 47 -16.26 4.09 -11.23
C ILE A 47 -15.30 4.31 -12.39
N GLY A 48 -14.03 3.97 -12.18
CA GLY A 48 -13.02 3.94 -13.22
C GLY A 48 -12.47 2.54 -13.48
N GLU A 49 -11.70 2.40 -14.55
CA GLU A 49 -10.95 1.21 -14.92
C GLU A 49 -9.45 1.53 -14.94
N VAL A 50 -8.67 0.70 -14.26
CA VAL A 50 -7.21 0.84 -14.21
C VAL A 50 -6.64 0.40 -15.55
N ILE A 51 -5.90 1.29 -16.20
CA ILE A 51 -5.27 1.01 -17.50
C ILE A 51 -3.76 0.84 -17.36
N ASP A 52 -3.14 1.42 -16.32
CA ASP A 52 -1.72 1.27 -16.03
C ASP A 52 -1.44 1.46 -14.54
N THR A 53 -0.43 0.78 -14.03
CA THR A 53 0.03 0.86 -12.64
C THR A 53 1.49 1.31 -12.53
N HIS A 54 2.16 1.60 -13.65
CA HIS A 54 3.56 2.00 -13.69
C HIS A 54 3.71 3.39 -14.30
N HIS A 55 3.67 4.42 -13.45
CA HIS A 55 3.99 5.77 -13.89
C HIS A 55 5.50 5.88 -14.21
N PRO A 56 5.91 6.50 -15.33
CA PRO A 56 7.31 6.60 -15.74
C PRO A 56 8.20 7.33 -14.71
N ASP A 57 7.70 8.42 -14.11
CA ASP A 57 8.51 9.29 -13.24
C ASP A 57 8.08 9.35 -11.75
N ALA A 58 6.92 8.80 -11.37
CA ALA A 58 6.33 9.01 -10.05
C ALA A 58 5.72 7.72 -9.48
N MET A 59 6.43 7.05 -8.56
CA MET A 59 5.97 5.80 -7.96
C MET A 59 4.69 6.02 -7.15
N GLY A 60 3.68 5.16 -7.36
CA GLY A 60 2.42 5.16 -6.59
C GLY A 60 1.23 5.81 -7.30
N LEU A 61 1.43 6.48 -8.43
CA LEU A 61 0.33 6.94 -9.28
C LEU A 61 -0.19 5.81 -10.18
N ILE A 62 -1.51 5.72 -10.28
CA ILE A 62 -2.21 4.70 -11.06
C ILE A 62 -3.00 5.38 -12.15
N ARG A 63 -2.86 4.92 -13.40
CA ARG A 63 -3.57 5.49 -14.54
C ARG A 63 -4.95 4.87 -14.64
N VAL A 64 -5.98 5.71 -14.59
CA VAL A 64 -7.37 5.28 -14.60
C VAL A 64 -8.13 6.00 -15.70
N LYS A 65 -9.00 5.26 -16.37
CA LYS A 65 -9.94 5.76 -17.36
C LYS A 65 -11.37 5.65 -16.81
N TRP A 66 -12.17 6.71 -16.95
CA TRP A 66 -13.58 6.71 -16.55
C TRP A 66 -14.42 7.60 -17.45
N THR A 67 -15.74 7.40 -17.42
CA THR A 67 -16.69 8.19 -18.21
C THR A 67 -17.42 9.15 -17.28
N LEU A 68 -17.49 10.42 -17.68
CA LEU A 68 -18.24 11.47 -17.01
C LEU A 68 -19.73 11.41 -17.42
N GLN A 69 -20.59 12.18 -16.74
CA GLN A 69 -22.04 12.15 -17.00
C GLN A 69 -22.43 12.63 -18.41
N ASP A 70 -21.57 13.40 -19.06
CA ASP A 70 -21.71 13.91 -20.43
C ASP A 70 -21.20 12.92 -21.50
N ASP A 71 -20.92 11.67 -21.11
CA ASP A 71 -20.30 10.62 -21.95
C ASP A 71 -18.86 10.94 -22.39
N THR A 72 -18.25 12.00 -21.84
CA THR A 72 -16.85 12.32 -22.07
C THR A 72 -15.98 11.32 -21.30
N THR A 73 -15.05 10.68 -22.00
CA THR A 73 -14.07 9.82 -21.34
C THR A 73 -12.89 10.64 -20.84
N SER A 74 -12.60 10.54 -19.55
CA SER A 74 -11.42 11.11 -18.92
C SER A 74 -10.41 10.02 -18.57
N GLU A 75 -9.13 10.36 -18.66
CA GLU A 75 -8.02 9.49 -18.33
C GLU A 75 -6.95 10.28 -17.60
N ARG A 76 -6.60 9.87 -16.39
CA ARG A 76 -5.58 10.56 -15.57
C ARG A 76 -4.81 9.58 -14.69
N TRP A 77 -3.63 10.01 -14.30
CA TRP A 77 -2.86 9.41 -13.21
C TRP A 77 -3.41 9.93 -11.89
N LEU A 78 -3.83 9.03 -11.01
CA LEU A 78 -4.46 9.36 -9.74
C LEU A 78 -3.72 8.70 -8.58
N GLU A 79 -3.75 9.37 -7.44
CA GLU A 79 -3.27 8.80 -6.18
C GLU A 79 -4.22 7.71 -5.66
N CYS A 80 -3.64 6.77 -4.94
CA CYS A 80 -4.36 5.66 -4.33
C CYS A 80 -4.22 5.73 -2.81
N VAL A 81 -5.36 5.67 -2.12
CA VAL A 81 -5.37 5.63 -0.65
C VAL A 81 -4.62 4.38 -0.17
N ASP A 82 -3.89 4.54 0.92
CA ASP A 82 -3.08 3.46 1.49
C ASP A 82 -3.89 2.19 1.74
N GLY A 83 -3.25 1.04 1.50
CA GLY A 83 -3.87 -0.29 1.57
C GLY A 83 -4.70 -0.71 0.35
N VAL A 84 -4.98 0.19 -0.60
CA VAL A 84 -5.61 -0.16 -1.88
C VAL A 84 -4.53 -0.49 -2.91
N LYS A 85 -4.61 -1.68 -3.54
CA LYS A 85 -3.61 -2.16 -4.51
C LYS A 85 -4.27 -2.56 -5.84
N PRO A 86 -4.62 -1.58 -6.69
CA PRO A 86 -5.26 -1.85 -7.98
C PRO A 86 -4.31 -2.54 -8.96
N ARG A 87 -4.84 -3.45 -9.77
CA ARG A 87 -4.15 -4.07 -10.91
C ARG A 87 -4.77 -3.57 -12.22
N ILE A 88 -4.03 -3.66 -13.33
CA ILE A 88 -4.54 -3.33 -14.67
C ILE A 88 -5.81 -4.16 -14.95
N GLY A 89 -6.88 -3.48 -15.39
CA GLY A 89 -8.21 -4.06 -15.64
C GLY A 89 -9.15 -4.07 -14.44
N ASP A 90 -8.68 -3.70 -13.24
CA ASP A 90 -9.57 -3.58 -12.08
C ASP A 90 -10.53 -2.39 -12.23
N ARG A 91 -11.74 -2.55 -11.69
CA ARG A 91 -12.66 -1.44 -11.48
C ARG A 91 -12.37 -0.80 -10.12
N VAL A 92 -12.23 0.52 -10.11
CA VAL A 92 -11.90 1.30 -8.92
C VAL A 92 -12.99 2.31 -8.61
N LEU A 93 -13.15 2.64 -7.33
CA LEU A 93 -13.96 3.76 -6.87
C LEU A 93 -13.10 5.02 -6.88
N LEU A 94 -13.59 6.03 -7.59
CA LEU A 94 -13.00 7.36 -7.66
C LEU A 94 -13.83 8.30 -6.80
N GLN A 95 -13.21 9.01 -5.87
CA GLN A 95 -13.86 10.03 -5.08
C GLN A 95 -13.21 11.38 -5.31
N SER A 96 -14.03 12.43 -5.41
CA SER A 96 -13.57 13.82 -5.43
C SER A 96 -13.96 14.50 -4.13
N PRO A 97 -13.10 14.49 -3.10
CA PRO A 97 -13.34 15.26 -1.89
C PRO A 97 -13.51 16.74 -2.22
N ALA A 98 -14.45 17.42 -1.54
CA ALA A 98 -14.75 18.83 -1.84
C ALA A 98 -13.57 19.78 -1.56
N ASN A 99 -12.60 19.36 -0.76
CA ASN A 99 -11.40 20.10 -0.39
C ASN A 99 -10.13 19.63 -1.14
N TRP A 100 -10.28 18.80 -2.17
CA TRP A 100 -9.17 18.25 -2.95
C TRP A 100 -9.37 18.52 -4.44
N SER A 101 -8.31 18.85 -5.16
CA SER A 101 -8.38 19.25 -6.56
C SER A 101 -8.52 18.08 -7.54
N GLU A 102 -8.17 16.88 -7.09
CA GLU A 102 -8.11 15.69 -7.94
C GLU A 102 -8.99 14.54 -7.41
N HIS A 103 -9.19 13.54 -8.26
CA HIS A 103 -9.87 12.32 -7.83
C HIS A 103 -8.87 11.41 -7.12
N LEU A 104 -9.34 10.69 -6.11
CA LEU A 104 -8.57 9.69 -5.40
C LEU A 104 -9.15 8.30 -5.65
N ILE A 105 -8.28 7.31 -5.79
CA ILE A 105 -8.68 5.90 -5.80
C ILE A 105 -8.86 5.45 -4.35
N THR A 106 -10.09 5.25 -3.93
CA THR A 106 -10.42 4.93 -2.52
C THR A 106 -10.84 3.49 -2.30
N GLY A 107 -11.05 2.71 -3.36
CA GLY A 107 -11.38 1.30 -3.22
C GLY A 107 -11.43 0.53 -4.53
N LEU A 108 -11.48 -0.80 -4.41
CA LEU A 108 -11.63 -1.73 -5.53
C LEU A 108 -13.05 -2.27 -5.59
N LEU A 109 -13.66 -2.19 -6.77
CA LEU A 109 -14.94 -2.80 -7.05
C LEU A 109 -14.72 -4.16 -7.70
N LYS A 110 -14.66 -5.21 -6.87
CA LYS A 110 -14.60 -6.58 -7.38
C LYS A 110 -15.86 -6.89 -8.17
N ARG A 111 -15.72 -7.31 -9.43
CA ARG A 111 -16.85 -7.89 -10.17
C ARG A 111 -17.35 -9.08 -9.37
N LYS A 112 -18.62 -9.06 -8.94
CA LYS A 112 -19.29 -10.30 -8.51
C LYS A 112 -19.49 -11.17 -9.74
N GLY A 113 -18.54 -12.06 -10.01
CA GLY A 113 -18.78 -13.19 -10.87
C GLY A 113 -19.85 -14.09 -10.23
N ARG A 114 -20.80 -14.58 -11.03
CA ARG A 114 -21.55 -15.79 -10.69
C ARG A 114 -20.56 -16.95 -10.83
N GLY A 115 -19.84 -17.28 -9.77
CA GLY A 115 -18.88 -18.37 -9.76
C GLY A 115 -18.57 -18.75 -8.32
N GLU A 116 -18.27 -20.03 -8.09
CA GLU A 116 -17.90 -20.57 -6.79
C GLU A 116 -16.81 -19.73 -6.12
N PRO A 117 -16.78 -19.67 -4.78
CA PRO A 117 -15.71 -18.99 -4.05
C PRO A 117 -14.36 -19.58 -4.46
N VAL A 118 -13.61 -18.85 -5.29
CA VAL A 118 -12.22 -19.16 -5.56
C VAL A 118 -11.45 -18.82 -4.29
N GLU A 119 -10.80 -19.81 -3.68
CA GLU A 119 -9.90 -19.57 -2.55
C GLU A 119 -8.91 -18.48 -2.95
N PRO A 120 -8.73 -17.43 -2.12
CA PRO A 120 -7.83 -16.34 -2.46
C PRO A 120 -6.43 -16.91 -2.68
N ILE A 121 -5.86 -16.67 -3.86
CA ILE A 121 -4.46 -16.96 -4.14
C ILE A 121 -3.66 -16.03 -3.23
N VAL A 122 -3.15 -16.59 -2.12
CA VAL A 122 -2.30 -15.86 -1.18
C VAL A 122 -0.90 -15.79 -1.78
N GLU A 123 -0.59 -14.67 -2.44
CA GLU A 123 0.77 -14.36 -2.85
C GLU A 123 1.59 -13.96 -1.60
N PRO A 124 2.77 -14.56 -1.37
CA PRO A 124 3.58 -14.21 -0.22
C PRO A 124 4.12 -12.77 -0.36
N ALA A 125 3.95 -11.95 0.68
CA ALA A 125 4.44 -10.57 0.69
C ALA A 125 5.98 -10.47 0.55
N VAL A 126 6.70 -11.56 0.89
CA VAL A 126 8.14 -11.73 0.69
C VAL A 126 8.39 -13.20 0.33
N ALA A 127 9.11 -13.45 -0.77
CA ALA A 127 9.53 -14.79 -1.16
C ALA A 127 11.07 -14.87 -1.14
N LEU A 128 11.61 -15.75 -0.31
CA LEU A 128 13.05 -16.06 -0.29
C LEU A 128 13.25 -17.42 -0.99
N ALA A 129 13.95 -17.41 -2.12
CA ALA A 129 14.34 -18.64 -2.81
C ALA A 129 15.63 -19.20 -2.22
N LEU A 130 15.58 -20.41 -1.67
CA LEU A 130 16.77 -21.12 -1.20
C LEU A 130 17.45 -21.83 -2.37
N GLU A 131 18.76 -21.67 -2.50
CA GLU A 131 19.57 -22.54 -3.36
C GLU A 131 19.56 -23.98 -2.83
N PRO A 132 19.86 -24.97 -3.69
CA PRO A 132 20.18 -26.32 -3.23
C PRO A 132 21.23 -26.27 -2.10
N ASP A 133 21.05 -27.10 -1.07
CA ASP A 133 21.93 -27.20 0.09
C ASP A 133 22.01 -25.95 1.00
N LYS A 134 21.13 -24.96 0.81
CA LYS A 134 20.97 -23.82 1.73
C LYS A 134 19.79 -24.00 2.68
N CYS A 135 19.83 -23.28 3.79
CA CYS A 135 18.75 -23.23 4.76
C CYS A 135 18.52 -21.79 5.24
N VAL A 136 17.31 -21.52 5.71
CA VAL A 136 17.02 -20.35 6.54
C VAL A 136 17.29 -20.74 7.98
N GLN A 137 18.09 -19.95 8.70
CA GLN A 137 18.36 -20.16 10.12
C GLN A 137 17.99 -18.91 10.91
N VAL A 138 17.24 -19.08 11.98
CA VAL A 138 17.00 -18.06 12.99
C VAL A 138 17.89 -18.37 14.18
N SER A 139 18.65 -17.37 14.63
CA SER A 139 19.56 -17.47 15.77
C SER A 139 19.18 -16.44 16.83
N ASP A 140 19.56 -16.68 18.08
CA ASP A 140 19.39 -15.70 19.16
C ASP A 140 20.42 -14.55 19.07
N ALA A 141 20.34 -13.61 20.01
CA ALA A 141 21.24 -12.45 20.06
C ALA A 141 22.71 -12.82 20.31
N SER A 142 22.97 -14.01 20.85
CA SER A 142 24.31 -14.58 21.03
C SER A 142 24.81 -15.38 19.82
N GLY A 143 23.99 -15.53 18.78
CA GLY A 143 24.31 -16.31 17.58
C GLY A 143 24.05 -17.81 17.72
N CYS A 144 23.39 -18.26 18.79
CA CYS A 144 23.02 -19.68 18.92
C CYS A 144 21.79 -19.98 18.05
N PRO A 145 21.81 -21.07 17.26
CA PRO A 145 20.70 -21.42 16.37
C PRO A 145 19.46 -21.87 17.16
N LEU A 146 18.29 -21.36 16.77
CA LEU A 146 17.00 -21.70 17.38
C LEU A 146 16.13 -22.55 16.44
N LEU A 147 16.01 -22.12 15.18
CA LEU A 147 15.15 -22.71 14.16
C LEU A 147 15.91 -22.78 12.84
N GLN A 148 15.73 -23.86 12.09
CA GLN A 148 16.21 -24.00 10.73
C GLN A 148 15.11 -24.52 9.80
N VAL A 149 15.02 -23.95 8.61
CA VAL A 149 14.16 -24.43 7.52
C VAL A 149 15.04 -24.77 6.33
N ARG A 150 14.97 -26.02 5.85
CA ARG A 150 15.72 -26.47 4.67
C ARG A 150 14.84 -27.23 3.70
N ALA A 151 15.19 -27.19 2.43
CA ALA A 151 14.66 -28.14 1.45
C ALA A 151 15.36 -29.50 1.63
N SER A 152 14.63 -30.58 1.42
CA SER A 152 15.18 -31.94 1.33
C SER A 152 14.47 -32.72 0.21
N PRO A 153 15.04 -33.83 -0.28
CA PRO A 153 14.40 -34.66 -1.31
C PRO A 153 13.00 -35.15 -0.93
N ASP A 154 12.76 -35.36 0.37
CA ASP A 154 11.48 -35.84 0.92
C ASP A 154 10.52 -34.69 1.27
N GLY A 155 10.91 -33.45 0.98
CA GLY A 155 10.12 -32.24 1.26
C GLY A 155 10.82 -31.25 2.21
N PRO A 156 10.15 -30.14 2.55
CA PRO A 156 10.71 -29.14 3.47
C PRO A 156 10.81 -29.70 4.89
N VAL A 157 11.94 -29.43 5.54
CA VAL A 157 12.20 -29.82 6.93
C VAL A 157 12.36 -28.57 7.79
N VAL A 158 11.56 -28.51 8.86
CA VAL A 158 11.69 -27.51 9.92
C VAL A 158 12.33 -28.19 11.14
N THR A 159 13.45 -27.68 11.60
CA THR A 159 14.20 -28.22 12.73
C THR A 159 14.34 -27.17 13.83
N LEU A 160 14.02 -27.56 15.07
CA LEU A 160 14.22 -26.75 16.26
C LEU A 160 15.54 -27.22 16.89
N LEU A 161 16.55 -26.35 16.88
CA LEU A 161 17.97 -26.73 17.05
C LEU A 161 18.51 -26.61 18.47
N ASN A 162 17.68 -26.18 19.43
CA ASN A 162 18.05 -26.03 20.82
C ASN A 162 17.46 -27.15 21.71
N GLN A 163 18.03 -27.34 22.90
CA GLN A 163 17.49 -28.25 23.90
C GLN A 163 16.25 -27.63 24.55
N ASN A 164 15.29 -28.47 24.94
CA ASN A 164 14.05 -28.08 25.62
C ASN A 164 13.21 -27.07 24.82
N VAL A 165 12.53 -27.58 23.79
CA VAL A 165 11.69 -26.78 22.91
C VAL A 165 10.26 -26.73 23.44
N ASN A 166 9.71 -25.52 23.54
CA ASN A 166 8.30 -25.30 23.90
C ASN A 166 7.54 -24.66 22.73
N ILE A 167 6.32 -25.11 22.50
CA ILE A 167 5.38 -24.50 21.55
C ILE A 167 4.20 -23.96 22.36
N GLU A 168 4.19 -22.66 22.61
CA GLU A 168 3.14 -21.97 23.38
C GLU A 168 2.20 -21.23 22.43
N VAL A 169 0.90 -21.43 22.62
CA VAL A 169 -0.14 -20.75 21.84
C VAL A 169 -1.21 -20.20 22.77
N ALA A 170 -1.64 -18.95 22.55
CA ALA A 170 -2.70 -18.33 23.34
C ALA A 170 -4.10 -18.90 23.06
N GLY A 171 -4.26 -19.59 21.93
CA GLY A 171 -5.54 -20.14 21.49
C GLY A 171 -5.45 -21.62 21.15
N LYS A 172 -5.67 -21.95 19.89
CA LYS A 172 -5.76 -23.34 19.43
C LYS A 172 -4.57 -23.72 18.57
N LEU A 173 -3.83 -24.76 18.98
CA LEU A 173 -2.89 -25.47 18.12
C LEU A 173 -3.64 -26.56 17.34
N ARG A 174 -3.44 -26.62 16.01
CA ARG A 174 -3.92 -27.69 15.15
C ARG A 174 -2.76 -28.23 14.34
N LEU A 175 -2.53 -29.54 14.45
CA LEU A 175 -1.62 -30.30 13.58
C LEU A 175 -2.48 -31.14 12.63
N SER A 176 -2.13 -31.18 11.35
CA SER A 176 -2.89 -31.91 10.33
C SER A 176 -1.94 -32.47 9.29
N ALA A 177 -1.99 -33.78 9.11
CA ALA A 177 -1.15 -34.53 8.19
C ALA A 177 -1.84 -35.85 7.83
N GLN A 178 -1.39 -36.52 6.77
CA GLN A 178 -1.81 -37.89 6.48
C GLN A 178 -1.36 -38.86 7.58
N THR A 179 -0.19 -38.60 8.19
CA THR A 179 0.36 -39.37 9.29
C THR A 179 1.03 -38.41 10.27
N LEU A 180 0.78 -38.60 11.57
CA LEU A 180 1.43 -37.86 12.65
C LEU A 180 2.18 -38.87 13.52
N GLU A 181 3.49 -38.72 13.61
CA GLU A 181 4.35 -39.57 14.44
C GLU A 181 4.90 -38.74 15.60
N LEU A 182 4.79 -39.29 16.82
CA LEU A 182 5.30 -38.69 18.04
C LEU A 182 6.18 -39.74 18.72
N GLU A 183 7.49 -39.52 18.68
CA GLU A 183 8.48 -40.42 19.28
C GLU A 183 9.11 -39.75 20.50
N GLY A 184 8.89 -40.33 21.67
CA GLY A 184 9.66 -40.03 22.85
C GLY A 184 10.88 -40.92 22.89
N GLY A 185 12.07 -40.35 23.14
CA GLY A 185 13.28 -41.14 23.38
C GLY A 185 13.17 -41.94 24.69
N ARG A 186 14.26 -42.01 25.47
CA ARG A 186 14.25 -42.75 26.74
C ARG A 186 13.17 -42.30 27.75
N GLY A 187 12.70 -41.07 27.64
CA GLY A 187 11.66 -40.50 28.50
C GLY A 187 10.22 -40.82 28.09
N GLY A 188 10.00 -41.37 26.89
CA GLY A 188 8.65 -41.59 26.36
C GLY A 188 7.90 -40.30 26.04
N VAL A 189 6.58 -40.39 25.89
CA VAL A 189 5.66 -39.29 25.58
C VAL A 189 4.70 -39.11 26.74
N ASP A 190 4.62 -37.90 27.29
CA ASP A 190 3.68 -37.52 28.34
C ASP A 190 2.65 -36.52 27.77
N ILE A 191 1.36 -36.83 27.94
CA ILE A 191 0.25 -36.00 27.47
C ILE A 191 -0.58 -35.59 28.68
N ARG A 192 -0.61 -34.30 28.97
CA ARG A 192 -1.35 -33.71 30.09
C ARG A 192 -2.38 -32.71 29.59
N THR A 193 -3.55 -32.72 30.22
CA THR A 193 -4.64 -31.79 29.97
C THR A 193 -5.27 -31.41 31.31
N GLU A 194 -5.75 -30.17 31.44
CA GLU A 194 -6.53 -29.74 32.60
C GLU A 194 -7.99 -30.21 32.53
N ALA A 195 -8.48 -30.41 31.31
CA ALA A 195 -9.85 -30.83 31.03
C ALA A 195 -9.85 -32.19 30.33
N ASP A 196 -10.83 -32.45 29.47
CA ASP A 196 -10.98 -33.74 28.80
C ASP A 196 -9.94 -33.95 27.69
N THR A 197 -9.42 -35.19 27.60
CA THR A 197 -8.73 -35.69 26.40
C THR A 197 -9.67 -36.61 25.64
N VAL A 198 -9.82 -36.36 24.34
CA VAL A 198 -10.61 -37.21 23.45
C VAL A 198 -9.73 -37.77 22.34
N VAL A 199 -9.54 -39.09 22.33
CA VAL A 199 -8.86 -39.82 21.25
C VAL A 199 -9.91 -40.50 20.38
N ARG A 200 -10.04 -40.07 19.12
CA ARG A 200 -10.95 -40.68 18.14
C ARG A 200 -10.14 -41.44 17.12
N SER A 201 -10.30 -42.74 17.10
CA SER A 201 -9.71 -43.60 16.09
C SER A 201 -10.63 -44.78 15.82
N ARG A 202 -10.51 -45.37 14.63
CA ARG A 202 -11.13 -46.66 14.34
C ARG A 202 -10.50 -47.78 15.18
N TYR A 203 -9.21 -47.66 15.48
CA TYR A 203 -8.46 -48.61 16.31
C TYR A 203 -7.51 -47.86 17.25
N VAL A 204 -7.56 -48.19 18.54
CA VAL A 204 -6.60 -47.71 19.54
C VAL A 204 -5.88 -48.93 20.11
N ARG A 205 -4.56 -48.91 20.04
CA ARG A 205 -3.70 -49.93 20.66
C ARG A 205 -2.85 -49.26 21.73
N LEU A 206 -2.98 -49.74 22.95
CA LEU A 206 -2.12 -49.36 24.07
C LEU A 206 -1.26 -50.61 24.36
N ASN A 207 0.05 -50.43 24.35
CA ASN A 207 1.01 -51.49 24.70
C ASN A 207 1.57 -51.22 26.09
#